data_AF-A0A7C4C4T6-F1
#
_entry.id   AF-A0A7C4C4T6-F1
#
_cell.length_a   1.000
_cell.length_b   1.000
_cell.length_c   1.000
_cell.angle_alpha   90.00
_cell.angle_beta   90.00
_cell.angle_gamma   90.00
#
_symmetry.space_group_name_H-M   'P 1'
#
loop_
_entity.id
_entity.type
_entity.pdbx_description
1 polymer ?
#
loop_
_entity_poly.entity_id
_entity_poly.type
_entity_poly.pdbx_seq_one_letter_code
_entity_poly.pdbx_strand_id
1 'polypeptide(L)'
;MKTPFFVTIVFFSGLIIGSVHLVGVIETLRQWITLQKLLDGLVYYILISNLILCLAAFGFLISIWYRLRQTKWLILGYFFLFILFYWLDRLVFYQSKDFFRLPFGIVLQIVIGSVLLFGLSRKSVKAYFGESDA
;
A
#
# COMPACT_ATOMS: atom_id res chain seq x y z
N MET A 1 -17.51 12.56 17.14
CA MET A 1 -18.01 11.88 15.92
C MET A 1 -17.59 10.42 15.95
N LYS A 2 -18.49 9.50 15.59
CA LYS A 2 -18.19 8.07 15.48
C LYS A 2 -17.36 7.82 14.21
N THR A 3 -16.29 7.04 14.30
CA THR A 3 -15.46 6.68 13.14
C THR A 3 -16.28 5.86 12.16
N PRO A 4 -16.32 6.21 10.85
CA PRO A 4 -17.00 5.41 9.84
C PRO A 4 -16.37 4.02 9.75
N PHE A 5 -17.20 2.98 9.66
CA PHE A 5 -16.73 1.58 9.56
C PHE A 5 -15.71 1.37 8.42
N PHE A 6 -15.93 2.04 7.28
CA PHE A 6 -14.98 1.99 6.16
C PHE A 6 -13.59 2.53 6.52
N VAL A 7 -13.51 3.63 7.27
CA VAL A 7 -12.23 4.19 7.74
C VAL A 7 -11.54 3.21 8.68
N THR A 8 -12.30 2.53 9.53
CA THR A 8 -11.77 1.47 10.40
C THR A 8 -11.17 0.32 9.59
N ILE A 9 -11.87 -0.16 8.56
CA ILE A 9 -11.34 -1.21 7.66
C ILE A 9 -10.04 -0.77 7.00
N VAL A 10 -10.01 0.44 6.42
CA VAL A 10 -8.82 0.97 5.76
C VAL A 10 -7.66 1.11 6.75
N PHE A 11 -7.93 1.57 7.96
CA PHE A 11 -6.92 1.70 9.01
C PHE A 11 -6.32 0.34 9.39
N PHE A 12 -7.13 -0.67 9.67
CA PHE A 12 -6.61 -2.00 10.00
C PHE A 12 -5.89 -2.67 8.83
N SER A 13 -6.41 -2.51 7.60
CA SER A 13 -5.75 -3.02 6.40
C SER A 13 -4.38 -2.36 6.23
N GLY A 14 -4.30 -1.04 6.40
CA GLY A 14 -3.05 -0.30 6.38
C GLY A 14 -2.06 -0.71 7.45
N LEU A 15 -2.55 -0.98 8.67
CA LEU A 15 -1.72 -1.46 9.77
C LEU A 15 -1.11 -2.82 9.43
N ILE A 16 -1.91 -3.77 8.95
CA ILE A 16 -1.45 -5.11 8.58
C ILE A 16 -0.39 -5.01 7.47
N ILE A 17 -0.72 -4.30 6.37
CA ILE A 17 0.19 -4.24 5.22
C ILE A 17 1.46 -3.45 5.56
N GLY A 18 1.34 -2.35 6.32
CA GLY A 18 2.48 -1.59 6.82
C GLY A 18 3.40 -2.42 7.71
N SER A 19 2.84 -3.24 8.60
CA SER A 19 3.61 -4.18 9.42
C SER A 19 4.29 -5.25 8.59
N VAL A 20 3.66 -5.78 7.54
CA VAL A 20 4.29 -6.75 6.63
C VAL A 20 5.51 -6.15 5.95
N HIS A 21 5.41 -4.90 5.44
CA HIS A 21 6.56 -4.22 4.84
C HIS A 21 7.66 -3.89 5.86
N LEU A 22 7.29 -3.52 7.09
CA LEU A 22 8.26 -3.31 8.17
C LEU A 22 9.03 -4.61 8.48
N VAL A 23 8.33 -5.74 8.57
CA VAL A 23 8.97 -7.05 8.72
C VAL A 23 9.89 -7.33 7.54
N GLY A 24 9.47 -7.01 6.31
CA GLY A 24 10.31 -7.12 5.11
C GLY A 24 11.61 -6.31 5.21
N VAL A 25 11.56 -5.08 5.71
CA VAL A 25 12.75 -4.24 5.97
C VAL A 25 13.66 -4.92 7.00
N ILE A 26 13.10 -5.31 8.15
CA ILE A 26 13.86 -5.94 9.25
C ILE A 26 14.53 -7.22 8.78
N GLU A 27 13.81 -8.08 8.06
CA GLU A 27 14.34 -9.35 7.55
C GLU A 27 15.42 -9.14 6.49
N THR A 28 15.26 -8.15 5.61
CA THR A 28 16.27 -7.80 4.60
C THR A 28 17.56 -7.35 5.26
N LEU A 29 17.48 -6.53 6.31
CA LEU A 29 18.64 -6.10 7.08
C LEU A 29 19.26 -7.24 7.90
N ARG A 30 18.42 -8.07 8.54
CA ARG A 30 18.86 -9.22 9.33
C ARG A 30 19.64 -10.23 8.49
N GLN A 31 19.21 -10.46 7.25
CA GLN A 31 19.79 -11.44 6.34
C GLN A 31 20.68 -10.80 5.26
N TRP A 32 21.16 -9.58 5.49
CA TRP A 32 21.84 -8.76 4.49
C TRP A 32 22.94 -9.50 3.73
N ILE A 33 23.89 -10.12 4.45
CA ILE A 33 25.03 -10.81 3.86
C ILE A 33 24.59 -12.00 2.98
N THR A 34 23.60 -12.75 3.45
CA THR A 34 23.06 -13.90 2.70
C THR A 34 22.35 -13.45 1.43
N LEU A 35 21.51 -12.42 1.55
CA LEU A 35 20.79 -11.86 0.42
C LEU A 35 21.75 -11.23 -0.59
N GLN A 36 22.77 -10.50 -0.14
CA GLN A 36 23.75 -9.86 -1.04
C GLN A 36 24.51 -10.91 -1.87
N LYS A 37 24.85 -12.06 -1.27
CA LYS A 37 25.50 -13.15 -2.00
C LYS A 37 24.60 -13.82 -3.04
N LEU A 38 23.29 -13.87 -2.80
CA LEU A 38 22.33 -14.56 -3.67
C LEU A 38 21.73 -13.66 -4.76
N LEU A 39 21.49 -12.39 -4.42
CA LEU A 39 20.69 -11.46 -5.21
C LEU A 39 21.49 -10.20 -5.63
N ASP A 40 22.72 -10.06 -5.15
CA ASP A 40 23.63 -8.95 -5.46
C ASP A 40 22.94 -7.58 -5.32
N GLY A 41 22.87 -6.78 -6.38
CA GLY A 41 22.25 -5.46 -6.37
C GLY A 41 20.73 -5.45 -6.11
N LEU A 42 20.03 -6.57 -6.30
CA LEU A 42 18.58 -6.64 -6.09
C LEU A 42 18.18 -6.53 -4.61
N VAL A 43 19.12 -6.75 -3.68
CA VAL A 43 18.85 -6.56 -2.24
C VAL A 43 18.48 -5.12 -1.92
N TYR A 44 19.15 -4.15 -2.57
CA TYR A 44 18.83 -2.74 -2.40
C TYR A 44 17.41 -2.44 -2.90
N TYR A 45 17.00 -3.03 -4.02
CA TYR A 45 15.64 -2.89 -4.53
C TYR A 45 14.60 -3.43 -3.54
N ILE A 46 14.83 -4.63 -2.97
CA ILE A 46 13.93 -5.24 -1.98
C ILE A 46 13.84 -4.37 -0.71
N LEU A 47 14.97 -3.86 -0.24
CA LEU A 47 15.01 -2.98 0.94
C LEU A 47 14.24 -1.68 0.69
N ILE A 48 14.53 -1.00 -0.43
CA ILE A 48 13.97 0.32 -0.75
C ILE A 48 12.47 0.21 -1.01
N SER A 49 12.01 -0.79 -1.75
CA SER A 49 10.57 -1.01 -2.03
C SER A 49 9.79 -1.25 -0.75
N ASN A 50 10.26 -2.13 0.14
CA ASN A 50 9.62 -2.35 1.44
C ASN A 50 9.66 -1.10 2.32
N LEU A 51 10.77 -0.36 2.34
CA LEU A 51 10.89 0.86 3.12
C LEU A 51 9.90 1.94 2.63
N ILE A 52 9.82 2.18 1.32
CA ILE A 52 8.89 3.16 0.73
C ILE A 52 7.44 2.79 1.07
N LEU A 53 7.06 1.53 0.86
CA LEU A 53 5.69 1.07 1.14
C LEU A 53 5.38 1.13 2.64
N CYS A 54 6.33 0.78 3.51
CA CYS A 54 6.18 0.90 4.96
C CYS A 54 5.97 2.35 5.40
N LEU A 55 6.81 3.28 4.93
CA LEU A 55 6.72 4.70 5.28
C LEU A 55 5.43 5.33 4.73
N ALA A 56 5.04 4.99 3.50
CA ALA A 56 3.79 5.45 2.92
C ALA A 56 2.57 4.92 3.71
N ALA A 57 2.62 3.65 4.15
CA ALA A 57 1.58 3.08 5.00
C ALA A 57 1.43 3.82 6.33
N PHE A 58 2.54 4.05 7.03
CA PHE A 58 2.51 4.84 8.26
C PHE A 58 2.07 6.28 8.03
N GLY A 59 2.48 6.89 6.92
CA GLY A 59 2.07 8.25 6.55
C GLY A 59 0.55 8.39 6.48
N PHE A 60 -0.15 7.49 5.79
CA PHE A 60 -1.61 7.57 5.72
C PHE A 60 -2.30 7.11 7.01
N LEU A 61 -1.72 6.18 7.78
CA LEU A 61 -2.28 5.79 9.09
C LEU A 61 -2.24 6.96 10.07
N ILE A 62 -1.12 7.67 10.11
CA ILE A 62 -0.96 8.91 10.88
C ILE A 62 -1.98 9.95 10.41
N SER A 63 -2.17 10.11 9.09
CA SER A 63 -3.15 11.05 8.56
C SER A 63 -4.59 10.68 8.97
N ILE A 64 -4.95 9.39 8.98
CA ILE A 64 -6.25 8.90 9.47
C ILE A 64 -6.41 9.24 10.96
N TRP A 65 -5.35 9.02 11.75
CA TRP A 65 -5.34 9.26 13.20
C TRP A 65 -5.60 10.73 13.53
N TYR A 66 -4.88 11.64 12.86
CA TYR A 66 -5.05 13.09 13.00
C TYR A 66 -6.21 13.67 12.20
N ARG A 67 -6.94 12.83 11.46
CA ARG A 67 -8.09 13.22 10.61
C ARG A 67 -7.76 14.33 9.63
N LEU A 68 -6.59 14.24 9.00
CA LEU A 68 -6.15 15.26 8.05
C LEU A 68 -7.03 15.28 6.80
N ARG A 69 -7.33 16.47 6.29
CA ARG A 69 -8.12 16.67 5.06
C ARG A 69 -7.49 16.01 3.82
N GLN A 70 -6.18 15.80 3.84
CA GLN A 70 -5.43 15.18 2.74
C GLN A 70 -5.45 13.64 2.77
N THR A 71 -6.06 13.03 3.79
CA THR A 71 -6.02 11.57 4.02
C THR A 71 -6.50 10.76 2.82
N LYS A 72 -7.55 11.22 2.13
CA LYS A 72 -8.05 10.58 0.90
C LYS A 72 -6.93 10.42 -0.14
N TRP A 73 -6.17 11.48 -0.38
CA TRP A 73 -5.10 11.49 -1.37
C TRP A 73 -3.92 10.64 -0.95
N LEU A 74 -3.60 10.59 0.35
CA LEU A 74 -2.55 9.73 0.90
C LEU A 74 -2.90 8.24 0.76
N ILE A 75 -4.16 7.86 1.03
CA ILE A 75 -4.64 6.48 0.84
C ILE A 75 -4.57 6.08 -0.64
N LEU A 76 -5.01 6.97 -1.55
CA LEU A 76 -4.95 6.71 -2.99
C LEU A 76 -3.51 6.65 -3.52
N GLY A 77 -2.63 7.53 -3.05
CA GLY A 77 -1.21 7.52 -3.39
C GLY A 77 -0.51 6.25 -2.92
N TYR A 78 -0.81 5.79 -1.69
CA TYR A 78 -0.34 4.51 -1.19
C TYR A 78 -0.81 3.34 -2.06
N PHE A 79 -2.10 3.30 -2.40
CA PHE A 79 -2.66 2.24 -3.25
C PHE A 79 -2.00 2.22 -4.64
N PHE A 80 -1.76 3.40 -5.23
CA PHE A 80 -1.03 3.53 -6.48
C PHE A 80 0.41 3.01 -6.37
N LEU A 81 1.15 3.39 -5.33
CA LEU A 81 2.50 2.88 -5.07
C LEU A 81 2.51 1.36 -4.91
N PHE A 82 1.55 0.81 -4.17
CA PHE A 82 1.41 -0.62 -3.97
C PHE A 82 1.21 -1.36 -5.29
N ILE A 83 0.33 -0.86 -6.17
CA ILE A 83 0.15 -1.41 -7.52
C ILE A 83 1.44 -1.28 -8.33
N LEU A 84 2.09 -0.12 -8.33
CA LEU A 84 3.31 0.11 -9.07
C LEU A 84 4.41 -0.89 -8.69
N PHE A 85 4.67 -1.06 -7.40
CA PHE A 85 5.66 -2.02 -6.90
C PHE A 85 5.27 -3.47 -7.17
N TYR A 86 3.98 -3.82 -7.10
CA TYR A 86 3.51 -5.15 -7.52
C TYR A 86 3.92 -5.46 -8.97
N TRP A 87 3.75 -4.50 -9.88
CA TRP A 87 4.10 -4.68 -11.29
C TRP A 87 5.62 -4.66 -11.53
N LEU A 88 6.36 -3.82 -10.80
CA LEU A 88 7.82 -3.84 -10.85
C LEU A 88 8.39 -5.19 -10.37
N ASP A 89 7.88 -5.73 -9.26
CA ASP A 89 8.28 -7.04 -8.75
C ASP A 89 8.01 -8.14 -9.78
N ARG A 90 6.88 -8.08 -10.49
CA ARG A 90 6.59 -9.01 -11.58
C ARG A 90 7.60 -8.91 -12.72
N LEU A 91 7.96 -7.70 -13.15
CA LEU A 91 8.93 -7.49 -14.23
C LEU A 91 10.36 -7.94 -13.83
N VAL A 92 10.74 -7.70 -12.58
CA VAL A 92 12.07 -8.02 -12.06
C VAL A 92 12.23 -9.52 -11.77
N PHE A 93 11.23 -10.16 -11.17
CA PHE A 93 11.35 -11.54 -10.67
C PHE A 93 10.60 -12.60 -11.50
N TYR A 94 9.62 -12.22 -12.33
CA TYR A 94 8.74 -13.17 -13.04
C TYR A 94 8.71 -12.90 -14.55
N GLN A 95 9.76 -13.32 -15.26
CA GLN A 95 9.89 -13.16 -16.72
C GLN A 95 9.34 -14.35 -17.55
N SER A 96 8.59 -15.29 -16.96
CA SER A 96 8.10 -16.50 -17.64
C SER A 96 6.67 -16.36 -18.21
N LYS A 97 6.15 -17.43 -18.86
CA LYS A 97 4.78 -17.54 -19.43
C LYS A 97 3.65 -17.18 -18.46
N ASP A 98 3.89 -17.16 -17.14
CA ASP A 98 2.93 -16.72 -16.14
C ASP A 98 2.66 -15.20 -16.16
N PHE A 99 3.52 -14.41 -16.80
CA PHE A 99 3.25 -13.02 -17.13
C PHE A 99 2.03 -12.87 -18.07
N PHE A 100 1.50 -13.92 -18.70
CA PHE A 100 0.26 -13.83 -19.50
C PHE A 100 -1.00 -14.29 -18.75
N ARG A 101 -0.87 -14.89 -17.56
CA ARG A 101 -2.00 -15.25 -16.67
C ARG A 101 -2.46 -14.07 -15.78
N LEU A 102 -2.25 -12.85 -16.27
CA LEU A 102 -2.48 -11.56 -15.62
C LEU A 102 -3.92 -11.09 -15.36
N PRO A 103 -5.00 -11.59 -16.02
CA PRO A 103 -6.28 -10.87 -15.96
C PRO A 103 -6.87 -10.85 -14.55
N PHE A 104 -6.66 -11.89 -13.73
CA PHE A 104 -7.18 -11.91 -12.36
C PHE A 104 -6.56 -10.84 -11.46
N GLY A 105 -5.23 -10.65 -11.52
CA GLY A 105 -4.53 -9.65 -10.71
C GLY A 105 -4.94 -8.23 -11.08
N ILE A 106 -5.05 -7.96 -12.39
CA ILE A 106 -5.55 -6.67 -12.91
C ILE A 106 -6.99 -6.41 -12.45
N VAL A 107 -7.88 -7.39 -12.66
CA VAL A 107 -9.30 -7.26 -12.30
C VAL A 107 -9.45 -7.02 -10.80
N LEU A 108 -8.72 -7.75 -9.96
CA LEU A 108 -8.75 -7.58 -8.51
C LEU A 108 -8.29 -6.17 -8.10
N GLN A 109 -7.22 -5.64 -8.69
CA GLN A 109 -6.75 -4.27 -8.43
C GLN A 109 -7.79 -3.22 -8.84
N ILE A 110 -8.46 -3.40 -9.99
CA ILE A 110 -9.54 -2.50 -10.43
C ILE A 110 -10.71 -2.53 -9.46
N VAL A 111 -11.12 -3.72 -9.01
CA VAL A 111 -12.21 -3.89 -8.04
C VAL A 111 -11.86 -3.23 -6.71
N ILE A 112 -10.67 -3.49 -6.16
CA ILE A 112 -10.22 -2.87 -4.90
C ILE A 112 -10.13 -1.36 -5.05
N GLY A 113 -9.57 -0.85 -6.16
CA GLY A 113 -9.47 0.58 -6.44
C GLY A 113 -10.84 1.25 -6.50
N SER A 114 -11.81 0.59 -7.15
CA SER A 114 -13.19 1.07 -7.25
C SER A 114 -13.88 1.09 -5.88
N VAL A 115 -13.70 0.06 -5.06
CA VAL A 115 -14.20 0.01 -3.67
C VAL A 115 -13.57 1.11 -2.82
N LEU A 116 -12.27 1.36 -2.96
CA LEU A 116 -11.57 2.44 -2.26
C LEU A 116 -12.11 3.82 -2.66
N LEU A 117 -12.20 4.11 -3.96
CA LEU A 117 -12.72 5.39 -4.45
C LEU A 117 -14.16 5.63 -4.02
N PHE A 118 -15.02 4.61 -4.13
CA PHE A 118 -16.41 4.70 -3.71
C PHE A 118 -16.53 4.91 -2.19
N GLY A 119 -15.81 4.12 -1.40
CA GLY A 119 -15.82 4.20 0.06
C GLY A 119 -15.30 5.54 0.59
N LEU A 120 -14.19 6.05 0.03
CA LEU A 120 -13.63 7.36 0.38
C LEU A 120 -14.53 8.54 -0.05
N SER A 121 -15.38 8.34 -1.05
CA SER A 121 -16.30 9.38 -1.54
C SER A 121 -17.61 9.47 -0.75
N ARG A 122 -17.86 8.54 0.20
CA ARG A 122 -19.06 8.56 1.05
C ARG A 122 -19.07 9.82 1.93
N LYS A 123 -20.23 10.47 2.02
CA LYS A 123 -20.44 11.68 2.85
C LYS A 123 -19.95 11.52 4.29
N SER A 124 -20.17 10.35 4.91
CA SER A 124 -19.71 10.06 6.26
C SER A 124 -18.18 10.06 6.40
N VAL A 125 -17.46 9.66 5.36
CA VAL A 125 -15.98 9.60 5.34
C VAL A 125 -15.40 10.99 5.06
N LYS A 126 -15.96 11.71 4.08
CA LYS A 126 -15.62 13.11 3.82
C LYS A 126 -15.80 13.99 5.05
N ALA A 127 -16.95 13.89 5.71
CA ALA A 127 -17.25 14.62 6.94
C ALA A 127 -16.29 14.23 8.09
N TYR A 128 -15.89 12.96 8.18
CA TYR A 128 -14.92 12.50 9.19
C TYR A 128 -13.54 13.18 9.04
N PHE A 129 -13.13 13.49 7.81
CA PHE A 129 -11.87 14.19 7.50
C PHE A 129 -12.02 15.71 7.34
N GLY A 130 -13.19 16.27 7.65
CA GLY A 130 -13.45 17.71 7.52
C GLY A 130 -13.49 18.21 6.07
N GLU A 131 -13.75 17.33 5.10
CA GLU A 131 -14.08 17.73 3.73
C GLU A 131 -15.53 18.24 3.70
N SER A 132 -15.74 19.49 3.29
CA SER A 132 -17.08 20.03 3.03
C SER A 132 -17.65 19.42 1.74
N ASP A 133 -18.94 19.06 1.73
CA ASP A 133 -19.70 18.77 0.51
C ASP A 133 -19.77 20.06 -0.33
N ALA A 134 -18.73 20.34 -1.12
CA ALA A 134 -18.77 21.34 -2.18
C ALA A 134 -19.54 20.77 -3.39
#